data_AF-V5HVU0-F1
#
_entry.id   AF-V5HVU0-F1
#
_cell.length_a   1.000
_cell.length_b   1.000
_cell.length_c   1.000
_cell.angle_alpha   90.00
_cell.angle_beta   90.00
_cell.angle_gamma   90.00
#
_symmetry.space_group_name_H-M   'P 1'
#
loop_
_entity.id
_entity.type
_entity.pdbx_description
1 polymer ?
#
loop_
_entity_poly.entity_id
_entity_poly.type
_entity_poly.pdbx_seq_one_letter_code
_entity_poly.pdbx_strand_id
1 'polypeptide(L)'
;MNPTHLVFASLVVAIASLGSEEISSNGDHTDAWKTVDHPELFFLIYRSYEYAAGTGGTGKCVSVRLCDKNDTSRTARSRLMYRDAQTTLLKGFTTRLTTARSWNSTVDDIIRLGNADDCDTPTNAATVQNRVVYSDYVSCDVTVVFGTLETK
;
A
#
# COMPACT_ATOMS: atom_id res chain seq x y z
N MET A 1 -21.90 19.64 5.13
CA MET A 1 -21.99 18.41 4.31
C MET A 1 -20.72 18.35 3.49
N ASN A 2 -19.77 17.50 3.88
CA ASN A 2 -18.51 17.35 3.16
C ASN A 2 -18.73 16.61 1.85
N PRO A 3 -18.08 17.00 0.74
CA PRO A 3 -18.17 16.26 -0.51
C PRO A 3 -17.47 14.92 -0.34
N THR A 4 -18.22 13.83 -0.55
CA THR A 4 -17.67 12.50 -0.71
C THR A 4 -16.91 12.46 -2.04
N HIS A 5 -15.58 12.42 -2.00
CA HIS A 5 -14.77 12.25 -3.20
C HIS A 5 -14.88 10.80 -3.69
N LEU A 6 -15.64 10.60 -4.77
CA LEU A 6 -15.70 9.37 -5.54
C LEU A 6 -14.45 9.28 -6.43
N VAL A 7 -13.60 8.27 -6.23
CA VAL A 7 -12.51 7.95 -7.16
C VAL A 7 -12.89 6.69 -7.92
N PHE A 8 -13.19 6.87 -9.21
CA PHE A 8 -13.27 5.82 -10.21
C PHE A 8 -11.93 5.69 -10.91
N ALA A 9 -11.43 4.46 -11.10
CA ALA A 9 -10.58 4.14 -12.24
C ALA A 9 -10.60 2.64 -12.52
N SER A 10 -11.54 2.22 -13.38
CA SER A 10 -11.25 1.14 -14.32
C SER A 10 -10.09 1.59 -15.20
N LEU A 11 -9.18 0.68 -15.54
CA LEU A 11 -8.02 0.93 -16.40
C LEU A 11 -8.44 1.41 -17.80
N VAL A 12 -8.59 2.73 -17.98
CA VAL A 12 -8.34 3.55 -19.17
C VAL A 12 -8.06 4.96 -18.64
N VAL A 13 -6.95 5.57 -19.06
CA VAL A 13 -6.49 6.91 -18.62
C VAL A 13 -7.64 7.92 -18.53
N ALA A 14 -7.85 8.46 -17.34
CA ALA A 14 -8.63 9.68 -17.11
C ALA A 14 -7.97 10.49 -15.99
N ILE A 15 -7.14 11.46 -16.38
CA ILE A 15 -6.71 12.54 -15.49
C ILE A 15 -7.93 13.45 -15.34
N ALA A 16 -8.61 13.41 -14.19
CA ALA A 16 -9.59 14.41 -13.83
C ALA A 16 -8.95 15.36 -12.80
N SER A 17 -8.25 16.36 -13.30
CA SER A 17 -7.86 17.55 -12.52
C SER A 17 -9.07 18.48 -12.40
N LEU A 18 -9.53 18.71 -11.18
CA LEU A 18 -10.25 19.93 -10.80
C LEU A 18 -9.67 20.36 -9.45
N GLY A 19 -8.68 21.24 -9.51
CA GLY A 19 -8.00 21.81 -8.35
C GLY A 19 -6.56 22.12 -8.69
N SER A 20 -6.31 23.38 -9.05
CA SER A 20 -4.98 23.92 -9.30
C SER A 20 -4.18 23.98 -8.00
N GLU A 21 -3.46 22.91 -7.68
CA GLU A 21 -2.18 22.98 -7.00
C GLU A 21 -1.20 22.11 -7.78
N GLU A 22 -0.01 22.65 -8.00
CA GLU A 22 1.02 22.10 -8.87
C GLU A 22 1.27 20.61 -8.59
N ILE A 23 0.86 19.73 -9.49
CA ILE A 23 1.49 18.41 -9.58
C ILE A 23 2.91 18.73 -10.07
N SER A 24 3.84 18.84 -9.13
CA SER A 24 5.27 18.96 -9.39
C SER A 24 5.66 17.87 -10.39
N SER A 25 5.87 18.24 -11.64
CA SER A 25 6.26 17.33 -12.72
C SER A 25 7.73 16.90 -12.62
N ASN A 26 8.38 17.11 -11.46
CA ASN A 26 9.82 16.95 -11.25
C ASN A 26 10.18 15.85 -10.24
N GLY A 27 9.20 15.10 -9.73
CA GLY A 27 9.43 13.99 -8.81
C GLY A 27 9.29 12.63 -9.50
N ASP A 28 10.17 11.69 -9.17
CA ASP A 28 9.87 10.28 -9.37
C ASP A 28 8.61 9.97 -8.54
N HIS A 29 7.51 9.56 -9.17
CA HIS A 29 6.22 9.22 -8.54
C HIS A 29 6.16 7.76 -8.06
N THR A 30 7.29 7.06 -8.10
CA THR A 30 7.36 5.64 -7.77
C THR A 30 8.26 5.34 -6.58
N ASP A 31 8.78 6.37 -5.89
CA ASP A 31 9.62 6.20 -4.70
C ASP A 31 8.81 5.62 -3.53
N ALA A 32 8.92 4.32 -3.35
CA ALA A 32 8.22 3.54 -2.35
C ALA A 32 8.56 3.95 -0.91
N TRP A 33 9.70 4.59 -0.66
CA TRP A 33 10.02 5.03 0.70
C TRP A 33 9.28 6.31 1.09
N LYS A 34 9.01 7.18 0.11
CA LYS A 34 8.23 8.41 0.33
C LYS A 34 6.76 8.11 0.62
N THR A 35 6.20 7.06 0.02
CA THR A 35 4.80 6.67 0.27
C THR A 35 4.55 6.21 1.71
N VAL A 36 5.59 5.72 2.41
CA VAL A 36 5.50 5.23 3.79
C VAL A 36 5.22 6.36 4.78
N ASP A 37 5.53 7.61 4.42
CA ASP A 37 5.55 8.74 5.34
C ASP A 37 4.19 9.43 5.49
N HIS A 38 3.23 8.72 6.08
CA HIS A 38 1.90 9.26 6.33
C HIS A 38 1.46 9.02 7.78
N PRO A 39 1.20 10.08 8.58
CA PRO A 39 0.74 9.93 9.95
C PRO A 39 -0.75 9.50 10.04
N GLU A 40 -1.50 9.68 8.96
CA GLU A 40 -2.92 9.36 8.88
C GLU A 40 -3.19 7.91 8.49
N LEU A 41 -4.45 7.50 8.64
CA LEU A 41 -4.89 6.15 8.31
C LEU A 41 -5.17 6.05 6.81
N PHE A 42 -4.45 5.18 6.11
CA PHE A 42 -4.65 4.92 4.69
C PHE A 42 -5.62 3.77 4.49
N PHE A 43 -6.50 3.89 3.51
CA PHE A 43 -7.53 2.88 3.21
C PHE A 43 -7.31 2.26 1.84
N LEU A 44 -7.50 0.95 1.75
CA LEU A 44 -7.63 0.28 0.46
C LEU A 44 -9.04 0.53 -0.08
N ILE A 45 -9.16 1.49 -0.99
CA ILE A 45 -10.45 1.85 -1.62
C ILE A 45 -10.81 0.90 -2.76
N TYR A 46 -9.82 0.51 -3.56
CA TYR A 46 -10.01 -0.34 -4.73
C TYR A 46 -8.92 -1.41 -4.82
N ARG A 47 -9.31 -2.61 -5.24
CA ARG A 47 -8.40 -3.67 -5.69
C ARG A 47 -9.02 -4.39 -6.89
N SER A 48 -8.20 -4.77 -7.86
CA SER A 48 -8.62 -5.47 -9.07
C SER A 48 -8.68 -7.00 -8.90
N TYR A 49 -8.40 -7.51 -7.71
CA TYR A 49 -8.43 -8.93 -7.37
C TYR A 49 -9.28 -9.15 -6.12
N GLU A 50 -9.94 -10.30 -6.01
CA GLU A 50 -10.87 -10.58 -4.91
C GLU A 50 -10.17 -11.16 -3.69
N TYR A 51 -9.21 -12.06 -3.88
CA TYR A 51 -8.56 -12.85 -2.83
C TYR A 51 -7.19 -12.31 -2.43
N ALA A 52 -7.06 -11.96 -1.15
CA ALA A 52 -5.83 -11.50 -0.51
C ALA A 52 -5.55 -12.31 0.76
N ALA A 53 -4.67 -13.31 0.69
CA ALA A 53 -4.38 -14.19 1.83
C ALA A 53 -3.97 -13.41 3.11
N GLY A 54 -3.16 -12.35 2.95
CA GLY A 54 -2.71 -11.51 4.05
C GLY A 54 -3.81 -10.66 4.72
N THR A 55 -5.02 -10.59 4.16
CA THR A 55 -6.16 -9.84 4.74
C THR A 55 -7.43 -10.69 4.82
N GLY A 56 -7.27 -11.98 5.12
CA GLY A 56 -8.40 -12.90 5.34
C GLY A 56 -9.12 -13.31 4.06
N GLY A 57 -8.39 -13.42 2.95
CA GLY A 57 -8.93 -13.81 1.65
C GLY A 57 -9.79 -12.69 1.06
N THR A 58 -11.11 -12.85 1.10
CA THR A 58 -12.06 -11.86 0.55
C THR A 58 -12.40 -10.72 1.52
N GLY A 59 -11.63 -10.58 2.61
CA GLY A 59 -11.79 -9.53 3.62
C GLY A 59 -11.84 -8.12 3.02
N LYS A 60 -12.54 -7.23 3.74
CA LYS A 60 -12.87 -5.85 3.32
C LYS A 60 -12.39 -4.85 4.37
N CYS A 61 -12.61 -3.55 4.12
CA CYS A 61 -12.29 -2.47 5.06
C CYS A 61 -10.81 -2.49 5.48
N VAL A 62 -9.92 -2.74 4.52
CA VAL A 62 -8.48 -2.79 4.78
C VAL A 62 -7.97 -1.37 5.02
N SER A 63 -7.23 -1.19 6.10
CA SER A 63 -6.54 0.06 6.41
C SER A 63 -5.15 -0.20 6.96
N VAL A 64 -4.29 0.79 6.80
CA VAL A 64 -2.92 0.79 7.31
C VAL A 64 -2.65 2.10 8.04
N ARG A 65 -1.94 2.01 9.17
CA ARG A 65 -1.44 3.16 9.91
C ARG A 65 0.03 2.95 10.22
N LEU A 66 0.87 3.94 9.94
CA LEU A 66 2.27 3.92 10.32
C LEU A 66 2.41 3.92 11.85
N CYS A 67 3.25 3.03 12.39
CA CYS A 67 3.59 2.97 13.81
C CYS A 67 4.96 3.61 14.06
N ASP A 68 5.95 3.22 13.26
CA ASP A 68 7.31 3.74 13.30
C ASP A 68 7.99 3.62 11.94
N LYS A 69 8.95 4.51 11.70
CA LYS A 69 9.76 4.59 10.50
C LYS A 69 11.20 4.84 10.92
N ASN A 70 12.13 4.10 10.34
CA ASN A 70 13.57 4.28 10.55
C ASN A 70 14.23 4.53 9.20
N ASP A 71 14.63 5.77 8.96
CA ASP A 71 15.28 6.19 7.72
C ASP A 71 16.69 5.61 7.56
N THR A 72 17.39 5.33 8.65
CA THR A 72 18.75 4.75 8.61
C THR A 72 18.73 3.32 8.08
N SER A 73 17.80 2.49 8.59
CA SER A 73 17.66 1.09 8.14
C SER A 73 16.68 0.92 6.98
N ARG A 74 16.01 2.00 6.53
CA ARG A 74 14.89 1.98 5.57
C ARG A 74 13.86 0.90 5.89
N THR A 75 13.46 0.85 7.16
CA THR A 75 12.45 -0.09 7.67
C THR A 75 11.33 0.69 8.35
N ALA A 76 10.10 0.25 8.18
CA ALA A 76 8.96 0.80 8.91
C ALA A 76 8.10 -0.32 9.51
N ARG A 77 7.36 -0.02 10.57
CA ARG A 77 6.28 -0.86 11.05
C ARG A 77 4.96 -0.13 10.91
N SER A 78 3.94 -0.85 10.51
CA SER A 78 2.59 -0.33 10.37
C SER A 78 1.57 -1.31 10.92
N ARG A 79 0.47 -0.79 11.45
CA ARG A 79 -0.68 -1.59 11.84
C ARG A 79 -1.60 -1.76 10.64
N LEU A 80 -1.78 -2.99 10.19
CA LEU A 80 -2.79 -3.33 9.19
C LEU A 80 -4.04 -3.85 9.89
N MET A 81 -5.19 -3.31 9.51
CA MET A 81 -6.50 -3.75 10.00
C MET A 81 -7.37 -4.17 8.81
N TYR A 82 -8.21 -5.18 8.97
CA TYR A 82 -9.18 -5.62 7.98
C TYR A 82 -10.39 -6.26 8.63
N ARG A 83 -11.55 -6.21 7.97
CA ARG A 83 -12.73 -6.96 8.36
C ARG A 83 -12.69 -8.35 7.73
N ASP A 84 -12.57 -9.36 8.58
CA ASP A 84 -12.51 -10.75 8.17
C ASP A 84 -13.83 -11.21 7.56
N ALA A 85 -13.78 -11.90 6.41
CA ALA A 85 -14.98 -12.26 5.67
C ALA A 85 -15.82 -13.34 6.36
N GLN A 86 -15.21 -14.23 7.14
CA GLN A 86 -15.90 -15.34 7.79
C GLN A 86 -16.49 -14.92 9.14
N THR A 87 -15.67 -14.28 9.98
CA THR A 87 -16.04 -13.91 11.34
C THR A 87 -16.70 -12.54 11.43
N THR A 88 -16.57 -11.70 10.39
CA THR A 88 -17.02 -10.30 10.32
C THR A 88 -16.38 -9.36 11.33
N LEU A 89 -15.46 -9.88 12.16
CA LEU A 89 -14.70 -9.13 13.15
C LEU A 89 -13.58 -8.33 12.48
N LEU A 90 -13.25 -7.19 13.09
CA LEU A 90 -12.07 -6.44 12.72
C LEU A 90 -10.84 -7.14 13.29
N LYS A 91 -9.98 -7.63 12.40
CA LYS A 91 -8.69 -8.24 12.73
C LYS A 91 -7.57 -7.30 12.34
N GLY A 92 -6.39 -7.50 12.92
CA GLY A 92 -5.22 -6.77 12.49
C GLY A 92 -3.94 -7.37 13.03
N PHE A 93 -2.86 -7.03 12.37
CA PHE A 93 -1.51 -7.45 12.71
C PHE A 93 -0.52 -6.32 12.40
N THR A 94 0.64 -6.37 13.02
CA THR A 94 1.73 -5.44 12.71
C THR A 94 2.48 -5.95 11.49
N THR A 95 2.70 -5.09 10.50
CA THR A 95 3.55 -5.39 9.36
C THR A 95 4.94 -4.79 9.56
N ARG A 96 5.95 -5.45 9.01
CA ARG A 96 7.29 -4.90 8.80
C ARG A 96 7.43 -4.59 7.32
N LEU A 97 7.76 -3.35 7.01
CA LEU A 97 7.95 -2.83 5.67
C LEU A 97 9.45 -2.64 5.39
N THR A 98 9.89 -3.08 4.22
CA THR A 98 11.17 -2.71 3.61
C THR A 98 10.95 -2.30 2.15
N THR A 99 11.87 -1.54 1.58
CA THR A 99 11.82 -1.18 0.16
C THR A 99 12.87 -1.93 -0.65
N ALA A 100 12.61 -2.08 -1.94
CA ALA A 100 13.54 -2.65 -2.90
C ALA A 100 13.41 -1.96 -4.26
N ARG A 101 14.41 -2.15 -5.09
CA ARG A 101 14.52 -1.54 -6.42
C ARG A 101 14.25 -2.57 -7.50
N SER A 102 13.38 -2.24 -8.45
CA SER A 102 13.18 -3.00 -9.67
C SER A 102 14.33 -2.81 -10.65
N TRP A 103 14.52 -3.77 -11.55
CA TRP A 103 15.52 -3.69 -12.60
C TRP A 103 15.22 -2.48 -13.50
N ASN A 104 16.21 -1.60 -13.68
CA ASN A 104 16.13 -0.29 -14.36
C ASN A 104 15.42 0.86 -13.63
N SER A 105 15.01 0.70 -12.36
CA SER A 105 14.55 1.85 -11.57
C SER A 105 15.74 2.64 -10.98
N THR A 106 15.60 3.95 -10.89
CA THR A 106 16.54 4.84 -10.18
C THR A 106 16.21 4.98 -8.69
N VAL A 107 14.99 4.63 -8.29
CA VAL A 107 14.50 4.65 -6.92
C VAL A 107 14.12 3.26 -6.44
N ASP A 108 13.88 3.12 -5.14
CA ASP A 108 13.26 1.91 -4.63
C ASP A 108 11.76 2.00 -4.91
N ASP A 109 11.25 1.21 -5.83
CA ASP A 109 9.85 1.25 -6.31
C ASP A 109 9.03 0.03 -5.87
N ILE A 110 9.61 -0.84 -5.03
CA ILE A 110 8.95 -2.04 -4.51
C ILE A 110 8.83 -1.94 -2.98
N ILE A 111 7.61 -2.09 -2.48
CA ILE A 111 7.29 -2.30 -1.07
C ILE A 111 7.25 -3.79 -0.78
N ARG A 112 7.95 -4.22 0.27
CA ARG A 112 7.93 -5.58 0.80
C ARG A 112 7.34 -5.57 2.19
N LEU A 113 6.29 -6.36 2.40
CA LEU A 113 5.60 -6.48 3.68
C LEU A 113 5.79 -7.88 4.25
N GLY A 114 6.15 -7.97 5.52
CA GLY A 114 6.15 -9.21 6.32
C GLY A 114 5.33 -9.04 7.59
N ASN A 115 4.91 -10.15 8.21
CA ASN A 115 4.26 -10.10 9.52
C ASN A 115 5.32 -9.83 10.61
N ALA A 116 5.11 -8.81 11.43
CA ALA A 116 6.00 -8.42 12.52
C ALA A 116 5.54 -8.92 13.90
N ASP A 117 4.30 -9.43 14.01
CA ASP A 117 3.80 -10.03 15.25
C ASP A 117 4.33 -11.47 15.44
N ASP A 118 4.84 -12.09 14.38
CA ASP A 118 5.50 -13.39 14.43
C ASP A 118 7.00 -13.22 14.73
N CYS A 119 7.41 -13.70 15.91
CA CYS A 119 8.79 -13.60 16.39
C CYS A 119 9.77 -14.48 15.60
N ASP A 120 9.28 -15.54 14.95
CA ASP A 120 10.12 -16.49 14.22
C ASP A 120 10.31 -16.09 12.74
N THR A 121 9.53 -15.09 12.28
CA THR A 121 9.61 -14.61 10.89
C THR A 121 10.87 -13.75 10.68
N PRO A 122 11.79 -14.13 9.77
CA PRO A 122 12.98 -13.34 9.46
C PRO A 122 12.64 -11.92 9.03
N THR A 123 13.52 -10.96 9.34
CA THR A 123 13.33 -9.53 9.02
C THR A 123 13.05 -9.25 7.55
N ASN A 124 13.58 -10.08 6.65
CA ASN A 124 13.44 -9.99 5.20
C ASN A 124 12.40 -10.94 4.60
N ALA A 125 11.67 -11.71 5.41
CA ALA A 125 10.63 -12.61 4.93
C ALA A 125 9.38 -11.80 4.54
N ALA A 126 9.33 -11.41 3.26
CA ALA A 126 8.19 -10.71 2.69
C ALA A 126 7.09 -11.71 2.31
N THR A 127 5.89 -11.52 2.87
CA THR A 127 4.69 -12.27 2.51
C THR A 127 3.93 -11.61 1.36
N VAL A 128 4.11 -10.31 1.17
CA VAL A 128 3.52 -9.55 0.06
C VAL A 128 4.56 -8.59 -0.52
N GLN A 129 4.58 -8.47 -1.85
CA GLN A 129 5.38 -7.48 -2.55
C GLN A 129 4.50 -6.68 -3.50
N ASN A 130 4.62 -5.37 -3.44
CA ASN A 130 3.87 -4.43 -4.26
C ASN A 130 4.84 -3.49 -4.96
N ARG A 131 4.68 -3.29 -6.25
CA ARG A 131 5.36 -2.21 -6.96
C ARG A 131 4.53 -0.94 -6.91
N VAL A 132 5.11 0.18 -6.49
CA VAL A 132 4.47 1.50 -6.62
C VAL A 132 4.52 1.91 -8.07
N VAL A 133 3.37 2.21 -8.66
CA VAL A 133 3.27 2.70 -10.04
C VAL A 133 2.90 4.18 -10.09
N TYR A 134 2.34 4.70 -9.00
CA TYR A 134 2.07 6.12 -8.83
C TYR A 134 1.86 6.45 -7.35
N SER A 135 2.32 7.62 -6.93
CA SER A 135 1.99 8.26 -5.66
C SER A 135 1.99 9.77 -5.85
N ASP A 136 1.02 10.43 -5.23
CA ASP A 136 1.05 11.89 -5.04
C ASP A 136 1.82 12.30 -3.78
N TYR A 137 2.24 11.32 -2.96
CA TYR A 137 2.91 11.47 -1.67
C TYR A 137 2.12 12.26 -0.61
N VAL A 138 0.81 12.42 -0.82
CA VAL A 138 -0.06 13.22 0.06
C VAL A 138 -1.31 12.44 0.44
N SER A 139 -1.96 11.80 -0.53
CA SER A 139 -3.32 11.27 -0.34
C SER A 139 -3.56 9.91 -0.99
N CYS A 140 -2.82 9.56 -2.05
CA CYS A 140 -3.15 8.42 -2.88
C CYS A 140 -1.92 7.69 -3.41
N ASP A 141 -1.96 6.36 -3.28
CA ASP A 141 -0.99 5.44 -3.87
C ASP A 141 -1.68 4.45 -4.79
N VAL A 142 -1.04 4.16 -5.93
CA VAL A 142 -1.42 3.09 -6.83
C VAL A 142 -0.28 2.08 -6.87
N THR A 143 -0.62 0.82 -6.60
CA THR A 143 0.36 -0.26 -6.56
C THR A 143 -0.08 -1.47 -7.38
N VAL A 144 0.91 -2.23 -7.86
CA VAL A 144 0.72 -3.53 -8.49
C VAL A 144 1.21 -4.61 -7.54
N VAL A 145 0.32 -5.50 -7.14
CA VAL A 145 0.64 -6.62 -6.24
C VAL A 145 1.25 -7.77 -7.05
N PHE A 146 2.37 -8.32 -6.59
CA PHE A 146 3.00 -9.47 -7.21
C PHE A 146 2.35 -10.80 -6.77
N GLY A 147 2.24 -11.75 -7.70
CA GLY A 147 1.91 -13.14 -7.38
C GLY A 147 0.48 -13.38 -6.90
N THR A 148 -0.51 -12.61 -7.37
CA THR A 148 -1.92 -12.87 -7.07
C THR A 148 -2.33 -14.25 -7.59
N LEU A 149 -3.07 -15.02 -6.76
CA LEU A 149 -3.51 -16.39 -7.08
C LEU A 149 -4.66 -16.45 -8.11
N GLU A 150 -5.16 -15.30 -8.56
CA GLU A 150 -6.27 -15.23 -9.50
C GLU A 150 -5.76 -15.33 -10.94
N THR A 151 -6.20 -16.36 -11.65
CA THR A 151 -6.08 -16.45 -13.11
C THR A 151 -6.97 -15.41 -13.76
N LYS A 152 -6.42 -14.69 -14.75
CA LYS A 152 -7.16 -13.75 -15.62
C LYS A 152 -8.27 -14.44 -16.40
#